data_AF-A0A537MKA8-F1
#
_entry.id   AF-A0A537MKA8-F1
#
_cell.length_a   1.000
_cell.length_b   1.000
_cell.length_c   1.000
_cell.angle_alpha   90.00
_cell.angle_beta   90.00
_cell.angle_gamma   90.00
#
_symmetry.space_group_name_H-M   'P 1'
#
loop_
_entity.id
_entity.type
_entity.pdbx_description
1 polymer ?
#
loop_
_entity_poly.entity_id
_entity_poly.type
_entity_poly.pdbx_seq_one_letter_code
_entity_poly.pdbx_strand_id
1 'polypeptide(L)'
;MRAWLLATSLGAAAGAAQVPTTPNALPPSSPAQSGAPVTVAAPNVRSGIEAWQAGNYALAIGNWRPLADRGDADAQYNIAQAYFLGRGVPQNANLAEQWYARAARQGHEQAQANYGLLLFQNGRRREAMPWIEQAANRGDPRAQYVLGTALYNGDLVGQDLPRAYALMTKAAQTGLPPAVTQLETMNRLISAEDRARGTDLAASLPSLAPSGAPAPTVRTAQAAPPLQGSAPASGPVRMTPVPGQPRIAQAQPPVQSRPQPQPPAERPAQPPAAQTLASSGGRWRIQLGAFSNEANARRAWSAVSGRLGGLQPYFVHAGAVYRLQAGPLASRAAAERACASARQACLPVAP
;
A
#
# COMPACT_ATOMS: atom_id res chain seq x y z
N MET A 1 5.50 -14.76 3.46
CA MET A 1 5.42 -13.71 2.41
C MET A 1 6.03 -14.28 1.13
N ARG A 2 5.19 -14.80 0.23
CA ARG A 2 5.63 -15.23 -1.10
C ARG A 2 4.66 -14.64 -2.12
N ALA A 3 5.23 -13.88 -3.04
CA ALA A 3 4.55 -13.25 -4.15
C ALA A 3 4.02 -14.33 -5.10
N TRP A 4 2.75 -14.20 -5.50
CA TRP A 4 2.19 -14.96 -6.60
C TRP A 4 2.50 -14.21 -7.90
N LEU A 5 3.46 -14.73 -8.66
CA LEU A 5 3.71 -14.38 -10.06
C LEU A 5 3.40 -15.62 -10.88
N LEU A 6 2.31 -15.58 -11.64
CA LEU A 6 2.01 -16.55 -12.69
C LEU A 6 2.64 -16.03 -13.98
N ALA A 7 3.69 -16.70 -14.44
CA ALA A 7 4.24 -16.55 -15.78
C ALA A 7 3.82 -17.78 -16.60
N THR A 8 2.99 -17.57 -17.61
CA THR A 8 2.60 -18.57 -18.60
C THR A 8 3.69 -18.67 -19.67
N SER A 9 4.34 -19.83 -19.76
CA SER A 9 5.27 -20.18 -20.84
C SER A 9 4.50 -20.77 -22.02
N LEU A 10 4.55 -20.12 -23.18
CA LEU A 10 4.23 -20.74 -24.48
C LEU A 10 5.53 -21.09 -25.17
N GLY A 11 5.67 -22.38 -25.51
CA GLY A 11 6.78 -22.90 -26.29
C GLY A 11 6.61 -22.59 -27.78
N ALA A 12 7.72 -22.44 -28.47
CA ALA A 12 7.80 -22.60 -29.91
C ALA A 12 9.18 -23.17 -30.27
N ALA A 13 9.14 -24.20 -31.10
CA ALA A 13 10.23 -25.08 -31.46
C ALA A 13 11.24 -24.42 -32.42
N ALA A 14 12.46 -24.94 -32.35
CA ALA A 14 13.56 -24.64 -33.26
C ALA A 14 13.30 -25.21 -34.66
N GLY A 15 13.62 -24.41 -35.67
CA GLY A 15 13.69 -24.83 -37.07
C GLY A 15 14.69 -23.94 -37.80
N ALA A 16 15.92 -24.44 -37.95
CA ALA A 16 16.98 -23.82 -38.73
C ALA A 16 16.75 -24.06 -40.23
N ALA A 17 16.92 -23.02 -41.05
CA ALA A 17 17.18 -23.17 -42.48
C ALA A 17 17.91 -21.92 -43.01
N GLN A 18 18.86 -22.18 -43.90
CA GLN A 18 19.97 -21.33 -44.28
C GLN A 18 19.62 -20.29 -45.35
N VAL A 19 20.44 -19.24 -45.33
CA VAL A 19 20.58 -18.13 -46.28
C VAL A 19 21.13 -18.62 -47.62
N PRO A 20 20.74 -18.01 -48.75
CA PRO A 20 21.68 -17.76 -49.82
C PRO A 20 21.87 -16.26 -50.08
N THR A 21 23.15 -15.91 -50.16
CA THR A 21 23.75 -14.61 -50.46
C THR A 21 23.58 -14.25 -51.94
N THR A 22 23.15 -13.02 -52.23
CA THR A 22 23.49 -12.29 -53.46
C THR A 22 23.91 -10.85 -53.11
N PRO A 23 24.90 -10.27 -53.83
CA PRO A 23 25.49 -9.00 -53.44
C PRO A 23 24.85 -7.79 -54.15
N ASN A 24 24.86 -6.69 -53.39
CA ASN A 24 24.99 -5.30 -53.86
C ASN A 24 23.79 -4.64 -54.60
N ALA A 25 22.97 -3.93 -53.83
CA ALA A 25 22.33 -2.69 -54.28
C ALA A 25 22.24 -1.72 -53.09
N LEU A 26 22.97 -0.62 -53.17
CA LEU A 26 22.87 0.52 -52.25
C LEU A 26 21.46 1.12 -52.34
N PRO A 27 20.69 1.25 -51.24
CA PRO A 27 19.46 2.01 -51.27
C PRO A 27 19.77 3.52 -51.34
N PRO A 28 18.93 4.33 -52.00
CA PRO A 28 19.10 5.77 -52.06
C PRO A 28 18.98 6.38 -50.66
N SER A 29 19.83 7.38 -50.41
CA SER A 29 19.90 8.18 -49.19
C SER A 29 18.51 8.73 -48.83
N SER A 30 17.98 8.29 -47.67
CA SER A 30 16.81 8.92 -47.08
C SER A 30 17.14 10.37 -46.71
N PRO A 31 16.29 11.37 -47.03
CA PRO A 31 16.51 12.72 -46.57
C PRO A 31 16.45 12.73 -45.04
N ALA A 32 17.41 13.44 -44.44
CA ALA A 32 17.50 13.68 -43.01
C ALA A 32 16.12 14.08 -42.46
N GLN A 33 15.53 13.22 -41.62
CA GLN A 33 14.40 13.62 -40.80
C GLN A 33 14.92 14.71 -39.86
N SER A 34 14.59 15.95 -40.19
CA SER A 34 14.71 17.10 -39.31
C SER A 34 14.02 16.71 -38.01
N GLY A 35 14.79 16.63 -36.92
CA GLY A 35 14.26 16.26 -35.62
C GLY A 35 13.17 17.22 -35.19
N ALA A 36 11.91 16.83 -35.40
CA ALA A 36 10.79 17.45 -34.71
C ALA A 36 11.08 17.31 -33.21
N PRO A 37 10.85 18.36 -32.40
CA PRO A 37 11.01 18.24 -30.97
C PRO A 37 10.15 17.07 -30.50
N VAL A 38 10.77 16.09 -29.85
CA VAL A 38 10.05 15.02 -29.17
C VAL A 38 9.25 15.70 -28.07
N THR A 39 8.02 16.09 -28.38
CA THR A 39 7.10 16.65 -27.41
C THR A 39 6.82 15.54 -26.40
N VAL A 40 7.43 15.65 -25.22
CA VAL A 40 7.13 14.74 -24.12
C VAL A 40 5.66 14.92 -23.81
N ALA A 41 4.85 13.91 -24.15
CA ALA A 41 3.41 13.97 -23.94
C ALA A 41 3.11 14.26 -22.47
N ALA A 42 2.11 15.11 -22.22
CA ALA A 42 1.76 15.51 -20.87
C ALA A 42 1.40 14.28 -20.00
N PRO A 43 1.74 14.30 -18.70
CA PRO A 43 1.42 13.23 -17.78
C PRO A 43 -0.07 12.86 -17.79
N ASN A 44 -0.36 11.56 -17.89
CA ASN A 44 -1.70 11.01 -17.81
C ASN A 44 -1.70 9.68 -17.05
N VAL A 45 -2.87 9.20 -16.62
CA VAL A 45 -2.99 7.98 -15.81
C VAL A 45 -2.34 6.78 -16.50
N ARG A 46 -2.58 6.61 -17.81
CA ARG A 46 -2.04 5.50 -18.61
C ARG A 46 -0.52 5.50 -18.63
N SER A 47 0.11 6.64 -18.89
CA SER A 47 1.58 6.77 -18.88
C SER A 47 2.20 6.40 -17.52
N GLY A 48 1.48 6.64 -16.42
CA GLY A 48 1.92 6.18 -15.10
C GLY A 48 1.76 4.67 -14.91
N ILE A 49 0.68 4.07 -15.42
CA ILE A 49 0.46 2.60 -15.38
C ILE A 49 1.55 1.88 -16.20
N GLU A 50 1.86 2.38 -17.39
CA GLU A 50 2.93 1.84 -18.25
C GLU A 50 4.29 1.92 -17.54
N ALA A 51 4.62 3.08 -16.94
CA ALA A 51 5.83 3.23 -16.15
C ALA A 51 5.89 2.27 -14.95
N TRP A 52 4.77 2.07 -14.27
CA TRP A 52 4.67 1.13 -13.15
C TRP A 52 4.87 -0.32 -13.58
N GLN A 53 4.26 -0.74 -14.68
CA GLN A 53 4.43 -2.08 -15.25
C GLN A 53 5.86 -2.33 -15.70
N ALA A 54 6.55 -1.30 -16.21
CA ALA A 54 7.97 -1.34 -16.53
C ALA A 54 8.90 -1.31 -15.29
N GLY A 55 8.34 -1.24 -14.07
CA GLY A 55 9.12 -1.14 -12.83
C GLY A 55 9.72 0.23 -12.56
N ASN A 56 9.45 1.24 -13.42
CA ASN A 56 9.87 2.62 -13.23
C ASN A 56 8.87 3.34 -12.31
N TYR A 57 8.92 2.99 -11.03
CA TYR A 57 7.98 3.49 -10.04
C TYR A 57 8.12 5.01 -9.82
N ALA A 58 9.33 5.57 -9.86
CA ALA A 58 9.52 7.01 -9.70
C ALA A 58 8.82 7.80 -10.82
N LEU A 59 8.93 7.35 -12.07
CA LEU A 59 8.22 7.95 -13.20
C LEU A 59 6.71 7.78 -13.06
N ALA A 60 6.24 6.61 -12.62
CA ALA A 60 4.81 6.38 -12.38
C ALA A 60 4.24 7.39 -11.37
N ILE A 61 4.96 7.63 -10.25
CA ILE A 61 4.58 8.63 -9.25
C ILE A 61 4.61 10.04 -9.83
N GLY A 62 5.65 10.37 -10.61
CA GLY A 62 5.74 11.66 -11.29
C GLY A 62 4.54 11.92 -12.21
N ASN A 63 4.05 10.87 -12.89
CA ASN A 63 2.90 10.98 -13.78
C ASN A 63 1.57 11.09 -13.02
N TRP A 64 1.38 10.28 -11.98
CA TRP A 64 0.13 10.25 -11.23
C TRP A 64 -0.04 11.39 -10.24
N ARG A 65 1.03 11.85 -9.60
CA ARG A 65 0.94 12.85 -8.53
C ARG A 65 0.18 14.14 -8.93
N PRO A 66 0.51 14.81 -10.04
CA PRO A 66 -0.21 16.02 -10.43
C PRO A 66 -1.68 15.78 -10.75
N LEU A 67 -2.05 14.58 -11.23
CA LEU A 67 -3.44 14.20 -11.51
C LEU A 67 -4.19 13.93 -10.20
N ALA A 68 -3.57 13.18 -9.29
CA ALA A 68 -4.13 12.86 -7.98
C ALA A 68 -4.39 14.12 -7.14
N ASP A 69 -3.45 15.08 -7.19
CA ASP A 69 -3.58 16.39 -6.53
C ASP A 69 -4.71 17.24 -7.13
N ARG A 70 -5.08 17.03 -8.41
CA ARG A 70 -6.24 17.66 -9.08
C ARG A 70 -7.56 16.89 -8.89
N GLY A 71 -7.54 15.76 -8.20
CA GLY A 71 -8.76 15.01 -7.91
C GLY A 71 -8.98 13.76 -8.75
N ASP A 72 -8.12 13.43 -9.72
CA ASP A 72 -8.31 12.24 -10.56
C ASP A 72 -8.33 10.96 -9.71
N ALA A 73 -9.47 10.25 -9.72
CA ALA A 73 -9.71 9.12 -8.81
C ALA A 73 -8.80 7.92 -9.10
N ASP A 74 -8.49 7.65 -10.38
CA ASP A 74 -7.59 6.55 -10.78
C ASP A 74 -6.16 6.86 -10.33
N ALA A 75 -5.70 8.10 -10.52
CA ALA A 75 -4.40 8.54 -10.03
C ALA A 75 -4.32 8.50 -8.50
N GLN A 76 -5.38 8.91 -7.80
CA GLN A 76 -5.44 8.80 -6.33
C GLN A 76 -5.36 7.36 -5.86
N TYR A 77 -6.08 6.44 -6.51
CA TYR A 77 -5.98 5.01 -6.24
C TYR A 77 -4.56 4.48 -6.47
N ASN A 78 -3.92 4.85 -7.58
CA ASN A 78 -2.56 4.42 -7.90
C ASN A 78 -1.51 4.99 -6.93
N ILE A 79 -1.65 6.25 -6.50
CA ILE A 79 -0.82 6.84 -5.44
C ILE A 79 -1.05 6.13 -4.10
N ALA A 80 -2.30 5.77 -3.76
CA ALA A 80 -2.59 4.99 -2.56
C ALA A 80 -1.87 3.63 -2.57
N GLN A 81 -1.91 2.93 -3.71
CA GLN A 81 -1.21 1.67 -3.92
C GLN A 81 0.31 1.82 -3.79
N ALA A 82 0.88 2.89 -4.32
CA ALA A 82 2.30 3.17 -4.20
C ALA A 82 2.74 3.35 -2.73
N TYR A 83 1.99 4.12 -1.94
CA TYR A 83 2.25 4.25 -0.51
C TYR A 83 2.00 2.95 0.27
N PHE A 84 0.99 2.16 -0.13
CA PHE A 84 0.71 0.88 0.50
C PHE A 84 1.84 -0.14 0.30
N LEU A 85 2.39 -0.18 -0.93
CA LEU A 85 3.45 -1.12 -1.33
C LEU A 85 4.87 -0.60 -1.07
N GLY A 86 5.06 0.70 -0.83
CA GLY A 86 6.37 1.33 -0.72
C GLY A 86 7.15 1.35 -2.04
N ARG A 87 6.47 1.54 -3.17
CA ARG A 87 7.08 1.54 -4.51
C ARG A 87 7.07 2.95 -5.10
N GLY A 88 8.24 3.46 -5.45
CA GLY A 88 8.40 4.84 -5.96
C GLY A 88 8.27 5.92 -4.87
N VAL A 89 7.68 5.58 -3.72
CA VAL A 89 7.60 6.39 -2.50
C VAL A 89 7.84 5.51 -1.27
N PRO A 90 8.31 6.06 -0.14
CA PRO A 90 8.38 5.30 1.11
C PRO A 90 7.02 4.76 1.53
N GLN A 91 6.98 3.52 2.03
CA GLN A 91 5.75 2.89 2.49
C GLN A 91 5.12 3.71 3.62
N ASN A 92 3.82 4.01 3.49
CA ASN A 92 3.08 4.77 4.49
C ASN A 92 1.59 4.40 4.47
N ALA A 93 1.16 3.60 5.45
CA ALA A 93 -0.22 3.12 5.54
C ALA A 93 -1.23 4.26 5.75
N ASN A 94 -0.87 5.29 6.51
CA ASN A 94 -1.77 6.42 6.78
C ASN A 94 -1.99 7.28 5.53
N LEU A 95 -0.95 7.48 4.71
CA LEU A 95 -1.10 8.18 3.44
C LEU A 95 -1.86 7.31 2.43
N ALA A 96 -1.58 6.00 2.37
CA ALA A 96 -2.35 5.08 1.54
C ALA A 96 -3.84 5.13 1.90
N GLU A 97 -4.19 5.07 3.20
CA GLU A 97 -5.57 5.21 3.68
C GLU A 97 -6.22 6.51 3.19
N GLN A 98 -5.54 7.64 3.36
CA GLN A 98 -6.08 8.94 2.96
C GLN A 98 -6.33 9.02 1.45
N TRP A 99 -5.42 8.50 0.63
CA TRP A 99 -5.58 8.48 -0.82
C TRP A 99 -6.68 7.51 -1.26
N TYR A 100 -6.76 6.33 -0.65
CA TYR A 100 -7.88 5.41 -0.87
C TYR A 100 -9.21 6.03 -0.50
N ALA A 101 -9.31 6.71 0.64
CA ALA A 101 -10.53 7.39 1.07
C ALA A 101 -10.96 8.48 0.08
N ARG A 102 -10.00 9.22 -0.49
CA ARG A 102 -10.28 10.23 -1.53
C ARG A 102 -10.86 9.59 -2.80
N ALA A 103 -10.21 8.55 -3.33
CA ALA A 103 -10.70 7.85 -4.52
C ALA A 103 -12.04 7.12 -4.26
N ALA A 104 -12.19 6.49 -3.10
CA ALA A 104 -13.39 5.76 -2.70
C ALA A 104 -14.63 6.67 -2.61
N ARG A 105 -14.48 7.89 -2.08
CA ARG A 105 -15.54 8.90 -2.03
C ARG A 105 -15.99 9.39 -3.41
N GLN A 106 -15.14 9.23 -4.43
CA GLN A 106 -15.48 9.54 -5.82
C GLN A 106 -16.11 8.36 -6.56
N GLY A 107 -16.35 7.24 -5.88
CA GLY A 107 -16.94 6.05 -6.49
C GLY A 107 -15.93 5.07 -7.11
N HIS A 108 -14.62 5.29 -6.96
CA HIS A 108 -13.62 4.38 -7.53
C HIS A 108 -13.68 3.00 -6.86
N GLU A 109 -14.14 2.00 -7.60
CA GLU A 109 -14.55 0.70 -7.04
C GLU A 109 -13.44 -0.05 -6.31
N GLN A 110 -12.24 -0.12 -6.90
CA GLN A 110 -11.10 -0.79 -6.27
C GLN A 110 -10.60 -0.03 -5.03
N ALA A 111 -10.72 1.30 -5.01
CA ALA A 111 -10.38 2.10 -3.85
C ALA A 111 -11.38 1.89 -2.72
N GLN A 112 -12.68 1.78 -3.01
CA GLN A 112 -13.70 1.44 -2.02
C GLN A 112 -13.41 0.09 -1.36
N ALA A 113 -13.10 -0.95 -2.16
CA ALA A 113 -12.76 -2.26 -1.64
C ALA A 113 -11.50 -2.21 -0.75
N ASN A 114 -10.42 -1.59 -1.22
CA ASN A 114 -9.18 -1.49 -0.43
C ASN A 114 -9.35 -0.60 0.81
N TYR A 115 -10.12 0.47 0.73
CA TYR A 115 -10.41 1.34 1.87
C TYR A 115 -11.21 0.60 2.94
N GLY A 116 -12.29 -0.08 2.55
CA GLY A 116 -13.08 -0.90 3.47
C GLY A 116 -12.24 -1.98 4.16
N LEU A 117 -11.42 -2.71 3.40
CA LEU A 117 -10.53 -3.73 3.96
C LEU A 117 -9.49 -3.13 4.92
N LEU A 118 -8.96 -1.95 4.63
CA LEU A 118 -7.99 -1.26 5.48
C LEU A 118 -8.65 -0.79 6.79
N LEU A 119 -9.83 -0.18 6.71
CA LEU A 119 -10.63 0.19 7.89
C LEU A 119 -10.92 -1.02 8.78
N PHE A 120 -11.30 -2.15 8.17
CA PHE A 120 -11.59 -3.38 8.89
C PHE A 120 -10.36 -3.91 9.64
N GLN A 121 -9.21 -3.97 8.95
CA GLN A 121 -7.93 -4.40 9.53
C GLN A 121 -7.44 -3.48 10.66
N ASN A 122 -7.73 -2.18 10.55
CA ASN A 122 -7.40 -1.18 11.55
C ASN A 122 -8.39 -1.15 12.73
N GLY A 123 -9.31 -2.12 12.83
CA GLY A 123 -10.26 -2.24 13.93
C GLY A 123 -11.49 -1.33 13.81
N ARG A 124 -11.59 -0.51 12.76
CA ARG A 124 -12.74 0.36 12.47
C ARG A 124 -13.83 -0.42 11.72
N ARG A 125 -14.15 -1.61 12.22
CA ARG A 125 -14.97 -2.62 11.52
C ARG A 125 -16.37 -2.12 11.17
N ARG A 126 -17.04 -1.39 12.07
CA ARG A 126 -18.37 -0.81 11.79
C ARG A 126 -18.33 0.22 10.65
N GLU A 127 -17.29 1.04 10.61
CA GLU A 127 -17.10 2.03 9.55
C GLU A 127 -16.76 1.36 8.20
N ALA A 128 -16.07 0.21 8.26
CA ALA A 128 -15.74 -0.57 7.07
C ALA A 128 -16.97 -1.19 6.39
N MET A 129 -18.00 -1.58 7.16
CA MET A 129 -19.07 -2.46 6.64
C MET A 129 -19.79 -1.92 5.40
N PRO A 130 -20.17 -0.64 5.29
CA PRO A 130 -20.79 -0.12 4.06
C PRO A 130 -19.89 -0.31 2.82
N TRP A 131 -18.57 -0.12 2.95
CA TRP A 131 -17.62 -0.32 1.87
C TRP A 131 -17.42 -1.81 1.54
N ILE A 132 -17.36 -2.66 2.57
CA ILE A 132 -17.25 -4.10 2.43
C ILE A 132 -18.49 -4.68 1.74
N GLU A 133 -19.69 -4.25 2.12
CA GLU A 133 -20.94 -4.68 1.49
C GLU A 133 -21.00 -4.27 0.02
N GLN A 134 -20.65 -3.02 -0.30
CA GLN A 134 -20.59 -2.55 -1.69
C GLN A 134 -19.59 -3.36 -2.52
N ALA A 135 -18.39 -3.61 -1.98
CA ALA A 135 -17.37 -4.38 -2.68
C ALA A 135 -17.77 -5.86 -2.85
N ALA A 136 -18.37 -6.47 -1.83
CA ALA A 136 -18.88 -7.84 -1.88
C ALA A 136 -20.01 -7.99 -2.91
N ASN A 137 -20.92 -7.02 -2.97
CA ASN A 137 -22.00 -6.94 -3.96
C ASN A 137 -21.49 -6.71 -5.39
N ARG A 138 -20.24 -6.28 -5.58
CA ARG A 138 -19.56 -6.22 -6.89
C ARG A 138 -18.70 -7.45 -7.17
N GLY A 139 -18.63 -8.39 -6.24
CA GLY A 139 -17.89 -9.63 -6.41
C GLY A 139 -16.45 -9.60 -5.93
N ASP A 140 -15.96 -8.57 -5.21
CA ASP A 140 -14.59 -8.59 -4.66
C ASP A 140 -14.45 -9.78 -3.69
N PRO A 141 -13.57 -10.76 -3.97
CA PRO A 141 -13.53 -12.01 -3.21
C PRO A 141 -13.11 -11.81 -1.75
N ARG A 142 -12.29 -10.79 -1.47
CA ARG A 142 -11.83 -10.47 -0.11
C ARG A 142 -12.97 -9.85 0.68
N ALA A 143 -13.74 -8.96 0.06
CA ALA A 143 -14.92 -8.36 0.68
C ALA A 143 -16.03 -9.40 0.89
N GLN A 144 -16.26 -10.30 -0.08
CA GLN A 144 -17.18 -11.44 0.08
C GLN A 144 -16.79 -12.33 1.25
N TYR A 145 -15.49 -12.64 1.40
CA TYR A 145 -14.98 -13.36 2.56
C TYR A 145 -15.30 -12.63 3.89
N VAL A 146 -14.97 -11.34 3.99
CA VAL A 146 -15.21 -10.55 5.22
C VAL A 146 -16.69 -10.47 5.55
N LEU A 147 -17.56 -10.14 4.58
CA LEU A 147 -19.00 -10.07 4.80
C LEU A 147 -19.58 -11.45 5.14
N GLY A 148 -19.13 -12.51 4.45
CA GLY A 148 -19.55 -13.88 4.72
C GLY A 148 -19.21 -14.32 6.14
N THR A 149 -18.02 -14.01 6.63
CA THR A 149 -17.64 -14.27 8.03
C THR A 149 -18.51 -13.48 9.02
N ALA A 150 -18.79 -12.21 8.74
CA ALA A 150 -19.62 -11.37 9.60
C ALA A 150 -21.06 -11.92 9.71
N LEU A 151 -21.66 -12.32 8.58
CA LEU A 151 -22.98 -12.95 8.54
C LEU A 151 -23.00 -14.35 9.17
N TYR A 152 -21.90 -15.11 9.09
CA TYR A 152 -21.80 -16.41 9.74
C TYR A 152 -21.79 -16.28 11.28
N ASN A 153 -21.02 -15.32 11.79
CA ASN A 153 -20.88 -15.08 13.22
C ASN A 153 -22.04 -14.27 13.81
N GLY A 154 -22.77 -13.53 12.98
CA GLY A 154 -23.74 -12.52 13.44
C GLY A 154 -23.07 -11.32 14.10
N ASP A 155 -21.82 -10.99 13.73
CA ASP A 155 -21.11 -9.82 14.25
C ASP A 155 -21.14 -8.68 13.22
N LEU A 156 -21.41 -7.45 13.69
CA LEU A 156 -21.56 -6.21 12.88
C LEU A 156 -22.82 -6.17 12.00
N VAL A 157 -23.26 -7.31 11.51
CA VAL A 157 -24.49 -7.55 10.74
C VAL A 157 -25.23 -8.74 11.34
N GLY A 158 -26.56 -8.79 11.18
CA GLY A 158 -27.36 -9.92 11.67
C GLY A 158 -26.95 -11.24 11.02
N GLN A 159 -27.05 -12.35 11.77
CA GLN A 159 -26.68 -13.66 11.24
C GLN A 159 -27.56 -14.07 10.06
N ASP A 160 -26.93 -14.57 8.99
CA ASP A 160 -27.60 -15.10 7.81
C ASP A 160 -26.73 -16.23 7.23
N LEU A 161 -27.00 -17.47 7.64
CA LEU A 161 -26.19 -18.63 7.27
C LEU A 161 -26.23 -18.93 5.77
N PRO A 162 -27.40 -18.91 5.07
CA PRO A 162 -27.44 -19.07 3.63
C PRO A 162 -26.61 -18.01 2.88
N ARG A 163 -26.76 -16.73 3.21
CA ARG A 163 -25.99 -15.65 2.55
C ARG A 163 -24.50 -15.70 2.88
N ALA A 164 -24.16 -16.01 4.14
CA ALA A 164 -22.78 -16.25 4.54
C ALA A 164 -22.14 -17.36 3.68
N TYR A 165 -22.84 -18.48 3.53
CA TYR A 165 -22.35 -19.61 2.75
C TYR A 165 -22.23 -19.27 1.26
N ALA A 166 -23.17 -18.50 0.71
CA ALA A 166 -23.12 -18.05 -0.67
C ALA A 166 -21.89 -17.18 -0.97
N LEU A 167 -21.65 -16.19 -0.13
CA LEU A 167 -20.49 -15.29 -0.23
C LEU A 167 -19.17 -16.04 -0.03
N MET A 168 -19.13 -16.96 0.94
CA MET A 168 -17.96 -17.79 1.19
C MET A 168 -17.64 -18.70 0.00
N THR A 169 -18.67 -19.28 -0.61
CA THR A 169 -18.57 -20.11 -1.83
C THR A 169 -17.96 -19.31 -2.97
N LYS A 170 -18.47 -18.10 -3.24
CA LYS A 170 -17.94 -17.22 -4.29
C LYS A 170 -16.49 -16.82 -4.03
N ALA A 171 -16.16 -16.45 -2.80
CA ALA A 171 -14.80 -16.12 -2.42
C ALA A 171 -13.85 -17.33 -2.61
N ALA A 172 -14.25 -18.52 -2.18
CA ALA A 172 -13.48 -19.75 -2.30
C ALA A 172 -13.25 -20.19 -3.76
N GLN A 173 -14.23 -19.99 -4.65
CA GLN A 173 -14.11 -20.29 -6.08
C GLN A 173 -12.99 -19.50 -6.77
N THR A 174 -12.59 -18.34 -6.23
CA THR A 174 -11.44 -17.56 -6.72
C THR A 174 -10.09 -18.11 -6.25
N GLY A 175 -10.09 -19.17 -5.45
CA GLY A 175 -8.89 -19.73 -4.83
C GLY A 175 -8.39 -18.95 -3.62
N LEU A 176 -9.20 -18.05 -3.03
CA LEU A 176 -8.84 -17.29 -1.84
C LEU A 176 -8.65 -18.24 -0.64
N PRO A 177 -7.42 -18.50 -0.16
CA PRO A 177 -7.17 -19.57 0.82
C PRO A 177 -7.99 -19.48 2.11
N PRO A 178 -8.12 -18.30 2.78
CA PRO A 178 -8.93 -18.24 4.00
C PRO A 178 -10.42 -18.52 3.73
N ALA A 179 -10.93 -18.24 2.52
CA ALA A 179 -12.30 -18.55 2.16
C ALA A 179 -12.50 -20.06 1.92
N VAL A 180 -11.54 -20.73 1.26
CA VAL A 180 -11.57 -22.19 1.07
C VAL A 180 -11.60 -22.90 2.42
N THR A 181 -10.68 -22.57 3.32
CA THR A 181 -10.62 -23.18 4.67
C THR A 181 -11.89 -22.89 5.49
N GLN A 182 -12.43 -21.68 5.40
CA GLN A 182 -13.66 -21.35 6.11
C GLN A 182 -14.87 -22.07 5.52
N LEU A 183 -14.94 -22.25 4.21
CA LEU A 183 -16.02 -23.00 3.55
C LEU A 183 -16.04 -24.47 4.00
N GLU A 184 -14.88 -25.11 4.11
CA GLU A 184 -14.75 -26.49 4.65
C GLU A 184 -15.24 -26.59 6.10
N THR A 185 -15.03 -25.53 6.88
CA THR A 185 -15.54 -25.44 8.25
C THR A 185 -17.06 -25.30 8.23
N MET A 186 -17.60 -24.41 7.39
CA MET A 186 -19.05 -24.24 7.24
C MET A 186 -19.73 -25.54 6.77
N ASN A 187 -19.12 -26.28 5.83
CA ASN A 187 -19.62 -27.58 5.34
C ASN A 187 -19.89 -28.60 6.45
N ARG A 188 -19.13 -28.53 7.54
CA ARG A 188 -19.28 -29.42 8.70
C ARG A 188 -20.24 -28.88 9.75
N LEU A 189 -20.39 -27.56 9.87
CA LEU A 189 -21.06 -26.92 11.01
C LEU A 189 -22.47 -26.40 10.73
N ILE A 190 -22.78 -25.97 9.50
CA ILE A 190 -24.12 -25.44 9.18
C ILE A 190 -25.04 -26.54 8.66
N SER A 191 -26.35 -26.34 8.74
CA SER A 191 -27.33 -27.34 8.30
C SER A 191 -27.24 -27.61 6.79
N ALA A 192 -27.66 -28.81 6.35
CA ALA A 192 -27.70 -29.12 4.92
C ALA A 192 -28.68 -28.22 4.15
N GLU A 193 -29.79 -27.82 4.78
CA GLU A 193 -30.78 -26.90 4.21
C GLU A 193 -30.17 -25.50 3.98
N ASP A 194 -29.44 -24.96 4.96
CA ASP A 194 -28.77 -23.67 4.80
C ASP A 194 -27.71 -23.69 3.70
N ARG A 195 -26.98 -24.80 3.56
CA ARG A 195 -26.02 -24.97 2.46
C ARG A 195 -26.69 -25.02 1.11
N ALA A 196 -27.81 -25.73 0.99
CA ALA A 196 -28.57 -25.79 -0.26
C ALA A 196 -29.03 -24.39 -0.67
N ARG A 197 -29.70 -23.67 0.24
CA ARG A 197 -30.12 -22.26 0.01
C ARG A 197 -28.95 -21.34 -0.32
N GLY A 198 -27.82 -21.49 0.37
CA GLY A 198 -26.62 -20.71 0.10
C GLY A 198 -25.97 -21.05 -1.25
N THR A 199 -26.03 -22.31 -1.68
CA THR A 199 -25.53 -22.75 -3.01
C THR A 199 -26.37 -22.14 -4.12
N ASP A 200 -27.70 -22.16 -3.98
CA ASP A 200 -28.63 -21.55 -4.92
C ASP A 200 -28.41 -20.02 -4.99
N LEU A 201 -28.28 -19.38 -3.84
CA LEU A 201 -27.99 -17.95 -3.76
C LEU A 201 -26.63 -17.61 -4.40
N ALA A 202 -25.59 -18.42 -4.17
CA ALA A 202 -24.29 -18.21 -4.79
C ALA A 202 -24.39 -18.16 -6.33
N ALA A 203 -25.23 -18.99 -6.95
CA ALA A 203 -25.41 -18.98 -8.41
C ALA A 203 -25.88 -17.62 -8.93
N SER A 204 -26.63 -16.86 -8.13
CA SER A 204 -27.14 -15.51 -8.48
C SER A 204 -26.18 -14.37 -8.15
N LEU A 205 -25.16 -14.61 -7.30
CA LEU A 205 -24.24 -13.55 -6.88
C LEU A 205 -23.23 -13.19 -8.00
N PRO A 206 -22.87 -11.90 -8.12
CA PRO A 206 -21.91 -11.47 -9.13
C PRO A 206 -20.50 -12.01 -8.83
N SER A 207 -19.79 -12.32 -9.90
CA SER A 207 -18.34 -12.56 -9.87
C SER A 207 -17.64 -11.29 -10.32
N LEU A 208 -16.50 -10.94 -9.71
CA LEU A 208 -15.73 -9.78 -10.14
C LEU A 208 -15.37 -9.91 -11.62
N ALA A 209 -15.75 -8.94 -12.44
CA ALA A 209 -15.31 -8.89 -13.82
C ALA A 209 -13.77 -8.74 -13.87
N PRO A 210 -13.07 -9.41 -14.79
CA PRO A 210 -11.63 -9.22 -14.93
C PRO A 210 -11.35 -7.74 -15.19
N SER A 211 -10.60 -7.10 -14.29
CA SER A 211 -10.21 -5.69 -14.41
C SER A 211 -9.21 -5.52 -15.56
N GLY A 212 -9.74 -5.41 -16.78
CA GLY A 212 -9.02 -5.06 -18.01
C GLY A 212 -9.84 -4.18 -18.95
N ALA A 213 -11.09 -3.84 -18.59
CA ALA A 213 -11.87 -2.87 -19.34
C ALA A 213 -11.45 -1.45 -18.94
N PRO A 214 -11.17 -0.54 -19.89
CA PRO A 214 -11.15 0.89 -19.58
C PRO A 214 -12.49 1.23 -18.92
N ALA A 215 -12.46 2.14 -17.94
CA ALA A 215 -13.66 2.69 -17.30
C ALA A 215 -14.77 2.93 -18.34
N PRO A 216 -16.06 2.67 -18.02
CA PRO A 216 -17.13 2.96 -18.95
C PRO A 216 -16.95 4.40 -19.41
N THR A 217 -16.80 4.57 -20.72
CA THR A 217 -16.72 5.87 -21.36
C THR A 217 -17.84 6.70 -20.78
N VAL A 218 -17.50 7.86 -20.20
CA VAL A 218 -18.47 8.86 -19.79
C VAL A 218 -19.41 9.04 -20.97
N ARG A 219 -20.61 8.47 -20.86
CA ARG A 219 -21.70 8.86 -21.73
C ARG A 219 -21.88 10.31 -21.39
N THR A 220 -21.45 11.19 -22.29
CA THR A 220 -21.65 12.63 -22.19
C THR A 220 -23.10 12.81 -21.80
N ALA A 221 -23.32 13.27 -20.57
CA ALA A 221 -24.63 13.71 -20.14
C ALA A 221 -25.00 14.82 -21.11
N GLN A 222 -25.86 14.49 -22.07
CA GLN A 222 -26.58 15.49 -22.84
C GLN A 222 -27.24 16.40 -21.82
N ALA A 223 -26.89 17.69 -21.90
CA ALA A 223 -27.40 18.72 -21.02
C ALA A 223 -28.92 18.60 -20.95
N ALA A 224 -29.44 18.35 -19.75
CA ALA A 224 -30.85 18.53 -19.47
C ALA A 224 -31.20 20.01 -19.72
N PRO A 225 -32.33 20.32 -20.39
CA PRO A 225 -32.74 21.70 -20.64
C PRO A 225 -33.05 22.41 -19.31
N PRO A 226 -32.86 23.74 -19.24
CA PRO A 226 -33.00 24.48 -17.99
C PRO A 226 -34.46 24.48 -17.52
N LEU A 227 -34.67 24.04 -16.28
CA LEU A 227 -35.93 24.22 -15.58
C LEU A 227 -36.12 25.71 -15.23
N GLN A 228 -37.22 26.25 -15.70
CA GLN A 228 -37.66 27.62 -15.47
C GLN A 228 -38.08 27.81 -14.00
N GLY A 229 -37.59 28.93 -13.44
CA GLY A 229 -38.28 29.81 -12.50
C GLY A 229 -39.02 29.22 -11.30
N SER A 230 -38.50 29.49 -10.09
CA SER A 230 -39.27 30.08 -8.98
C SER A 230 -38.32 30.58 -7.90
N ALA A 231 -38.33 31.89 -7.64
CA ALA A 231 -37.68 32.54 -6.51
C ALA A 231 -38.39 32.18 -5.19
N PRO A 232 -37.74 32.40 -4.03
CA PRO A 232 -38.23 33.55 -3.25
C PRO A 232 -37.17 34.35 -2.45
N ALA A 233 -37.54 35.62 -2.27
CA ALA A 233 -37.40 36.50 -1.11
C ALA A 233 -36.02 36.71 -0.45
N SER A 234 -35.47 37.89 -0.71
CA SER A 234 -34.42 38.56 0.07
C SER A 234 -34.96 39.07 1.41
N GLY A 235 -34.27 38.74 2.50
CA GLY A 235 -34.37 39.43 3.80
C GLY A 235 -32.96 39.61 4.38
N PRO A 236 -32.62 40.77 4.98
CA PRO A 236 -31.25 41.02 5.42
C PRO A 236 -30.98 40.34 6.77
N VAL A 237 -30.06 39.38 6.79
CA VAL A 237 -29.55 38.81 8.04
C VAL A 237 -28.39 39.67 8.55
N ARG A 238 -28.63 40.31 9.68
CA ARG A 238 -27.68 41.11 10.46
C ARG A 238 -26.67 40.17 11.14
N MET A 239 -25.43 40.14 10.67
CA MET A 239 -24.34 39.41 11.34
C MET A 239 -23.77 40.25 12.48
N THR A 240 -23.84 39.72 13.70
CA THR A 240 -23.09 40.21 14.87
C THR A 240 -21.63 39.77 14.77
N PRO A 241 -20.65 40.61 15.17
CA PRO A 241 -19.23 40.22 15.11
C PRO A 241 -18.83 39.35 16.32
N VAL A 242 -18.14 38.24 16.03
CA VAL A 242 -17.47 37.40 17.02
C VAL A 242 -16.05 37.96 17.27
N PRO A 243 -15.64 38.25 18.51
CA PRO A 243 -14.27 38.66 18.81
C PRO A 243 -13.35 37.47 19.11
N GLY A 244 -12.12 37.53 18.58
CA GLY A 244 -10.96 36.81 19.15
C GLY A 244 -10.34 35.71 18.28
N GLN A 245 -9.47 36.09 17.33
CA GLN A 245 -8.40 35.22 16.85
C GLN A 245 -7.04 35.77 17.31
N PRO A 246 -6.12 34.92 17.79
CA PRO A 246 -4.75 35.35 18.09
C PRO A 246 -3.98 35.66 16.80
N ARG A 247 -3.30 36.81 16.81
CA ARG A 247 -2.40 37.31 15.77
C ARG A 247 -1.32 36.27 15.45
N ILE A 248 -1.24 35.85 14.20
CA ILE A 248 -0.05 35.18 13.68
C ILE A 248 1.06 36.25 13.60
N ALA A 249 2.12 36.05 14.37
CA ALA A 249 3.30 36.89 14.34
C ALA A 249 3.95 36.85 12.95
N GLN A 250 4.33 38.03 12.47
CA GLN A 250 4.99 38.24 11.18
C GLN A 250 6.32 37.47 11.12
N ALA A 251 6.56 36.83 9.98
CA ALA A 251 7.81 36.16 9.66
C ALA A 251 8.95 37.18 9.53
N GLN A 252 10.07 36.90 10.19
CA GLN A 252 11.31 37.67 10.05
C GLN A 252 12.00 37.35 8.70
N PRO A 253 12.68 38.32 8.06
CA PRO A 253 13.45 38.11 6.84
C PRO A 253 14.71 37.25 7.07
N PRO A 254 15.28 36.64 6.02
CA PRO A 254 16.35 35.65 6.14
C PRO A 254 17.67 36.29 6.56
N VAL A 255 18.33 35.70 7.56
CA VAL A 255 19.69 36.02 7.97
C VAL A 255 20.67 35.40 6.97
N GLN A 256 21.51 36.24 6.37
CA GLN A 256 22.58 35.86 5.45
C GLN A 256 23.67 35.07 6.19
N SER A 257 24.08 33.93 5.64
CA SER A 257 25.18 33.10 6.11
C SER A 257 26.53 33.74 5.75
N ARG A 258 27.41 33.93 6.75
CA ARG A 258 28.83 34.27 6.53
C ARG A 258 29.62 33.04 6.06
N PRO A 259 30.67 33.19 5.24
CA PRO A 259 31.57 32.11 4.87
C PRO A 259 32.54 31.79 6.03
N GLN A 260 32.73 30.50 6.34
CA GLN A 260 33.81 30.02 7.23
C GLN A 260 34.98 29.43 6.41
N PRO A 261 36.23 29.48 6.92
CA PRO A 261 37.46 29.25 6.14
C PRO A 261 37.77 27.76 5.91
N GLN A 262 38.41 27.46 4.78
CA GLN A 262 38.88 26.11 4.41
C GLN A 262 40.15 25.71 5.19
N PRO A 263 40.27 24.46 5.68
CA PRO A 263 41.53 23.88 6.14
C PRO A 263 42.42 23.43 4.97
N PRO A 264 43.76 23.36 5.13
CA PRO A 264 44.69 23.09 4.04
C PRO A 264 44.72 21.61 3.63
N ALA A 265 45.06 21.39 2.36
CA ALA A 265 45.09 20.09 1.70
C ALA A 265 46.22 19.17 2.21
N GLU A 266 45.92 17.89 2.36
CA GLU A 266 46.92 16.83 2.59
C GLU A 266 46.77 15.67 1.59
N ARG A 267 47.92 15.08 1.25
CA ARG A 267 48.28 14.25 0.07
C ARG A 267 47.68 12.82 0.02
N PRO A 268 47.74 12.14 -1.14
CA PRO A 268 47.00 10.91 -1.39
C PRO A 268 47.59 9.63 -0.75
N ALA A 269 46.64 8.83 -0.24
CA ALA A 269 46.55 7.39 0.03
C ALA A 269 47.79 6.46 -0.09
N GLN A 270 48.01 5.70 0.99
CA GLN A 270 48.64 4.37 0.97
C GLN A 270 47.58 3.27 1.30
N PRO A 271 47.73 2.02 0.81
CA PRO A 271 46.73 0.95 0.97
C PRO A 271 46.73 0.33 2.39
N PRO A 272 45.63 -0.29 2.85
CA PRO A 272 45.48 -0.64 4.26
C PRO A 272 46.24 -1.90 4.63
N ALA A 273 47.18 -1.78 5.56
CA ALA A 273 47.65 -2.89 6.38
C ALA A 273 46.70 -3.07 7.57
N ALA A 274 46.37 -4.32 7.86
CA ALA A 274 45.51 -4.75 8.95
C ALA A 274 45.93 -4.12 10.30
N GLN A 275 45.00 -3.43 10.97
CA GLN A 275 45.13 -3.07 12.38
C GLN A 275 43.83 -3.34 13.13
N THR A 276 43.97 -4.24 14.09
CA THR A 276 43.02 -4.69 15.11
C THR A 276 42.66 -3.59 16.12
N LEU A 277 41.35 -3.48 16.39
CA LEU A 277 40.68 -3.18 17.66
C LEU A 277 41.19 -1.99 18.52
N ALA A 278 40.48 -0.86 18.42
CA ALA A 278 40.25 0.05 19.54
C ALA A 278 38.82 0.63 19.50
N SER A 279 37.96 0.03 20.32
CA SER A 279 36.73 0.51 20.97
C SER A 279 36.05 1.81 20.48
N SER A 280 35.13 1.67 19.53
CA SER A 280 33.98 2.58 19.38
C SER A 280 32.92 2.24 20.46
N GLY A 281 33.08 2.87 21.62
CA GLY A 281 32.21 2.66 22.78
C GLY A 281 30.73 2.95 22.51
N GLY A 282 29.88 1.98 22.85
CA GLY A 282 28.60 2.23 23.53
C GLY A 282 27.34 2.45 22.69
N ARG A 283 27.28 2.07 21.42
CA ARG A 283 26.02 2.21 20.62
C ARG A 283 25.42 0.90 20.12
N TRP A 284 26.03 -0.24 20.42
CA TRP A 284 25.49 -1.54 20.03
C TRP A 284 24.20 -1.85 20.79
N ARG A 285 23.30 -2.53 20.10
CA ARG A 285 22.02 -3.02 20.64
C ARG A 285 21.82 -4.46 20.22
N ILE A 286 20.89 -5.14 20.87
CA ILE A 286 20.36 -6.42 20.41
C ILE A 286 18.88 -6.25 20.06
N GLN A 287 18.42 -6.82 18.95
CA GLN A 287 17.01 -6.88 18.60
C GLN A 287 16.44 -8.23 19.03
N LEU A 288 15.45 -8.19 19.91
CA LEU A 288 14.82 -9.35 20.55
C LEU A 288 13.53 -9.80 19.85
N GLY A 289 13.00 -9.00 18.93
CA GLY A 289 11.83 -9.34 18.15
C GLY A 289 11.16 -8.12 17.49
N ALA A 290 10.16 -8.40 16.64
CA ALA A 290 9.27 -7.42 16.06
C ALA A 290 7.83 -7.80 16.40
N PHE A 291 7.06 -6.85 16.94
CA PHE A 291 5.74 -7.09 17.50
C PHE A 291 4.69 -6.23 16.81
N SER A 292 3.48 -6.75 16.69
CA SER A 292 2.34 -6.05 16.05
C SER A 292 1.84 -4.83 16.82
N ASN A 293 2.14 -4.71 18.12
CA ASN A 293 1.85 -3.54 18.93
C ASN A 293 2.85 -3.40 20.09
N GLU A 294 2.90 -2.21 20.68
CA GLU A 294 3.84 -1.88 21.75
C GLU A 294 3.61 -2.70 23.04
N ALA A 295 2.35 -3.02 23.37
CA ALA A 295 2.01 -3.79 24.56
C ALA A 295 2.59 -5.21 24.50
N ASN A 296 2.55 -5.85 23.34
CA ASN A 296 3.17 -7.15 23.10
C ASN A 296 4.70 -7.08 23.25
N ALA A 297 5.33 -6.04 22.71
CA ALA A 297 6.77 -5.81 22.87
C ALA A 297 7.16 -5.61 24.34
N ARG A 298 6.35 -4.84 25.10
CA ARG A 298 6.56 -4.62 26.54
C ARG A 298 6.44 -5.91 27.35
N ARG A 299 5.46 -6.76 27.06
CA ARG A 299 5.33 -8.09 27.69
C ARG A 299 6.53 -8.99 27.37
N ALA A 300 6.98 -9.00 26.12
CA ALA A 300 8.17 -9.75 25.72
C ALA A 300 9.44 -9.26 26.43
N TRP A 301 9.56 -7.94 26.65
CA TRP A 301 10.64 -7.36 27.43
C TRP A 301 10.64 -7.84 28.89
N SER A 302 9.49 -7.78 29.58
CA SER A 302 9.37 -8.25 30.97
C SER A 302 9.78 -9.71 31.16
N ALA A 303 9.59 -10.56 30.14
CA ALA A 303 9.95 -11.98 30.18
C ALA A 303 11.47 -12.25 30.06
N VAL A 304 12.25 -11.30 29.55
CA VAL A 304 13.67 -11.48 29.21
C VAL A 304 14.60 -10.51 29.94
N SER A 305 14.10 -9.37 30.43
CA SER A 305 14.90 -8.31 31.07
C SER A 305 15.75 -8.79 32.24
N GLY A 306 15.23 -9.69 33.07
CA GLY A 306 15.97 -10.27 34.21
C GLY A 306 17.22 -11.06 33.80
N ARG A 307 17.28 -11.59 32.57
CA ARG A 307 18.43 -12.34 32.04
C ARG A 307 19.44 -11.45 31.32
N LEU A 308 19.06 -10.21 31.00
CA LEU A 308 19.83 -9.28 30.17
C LEU A 308 20.61 -8.24 30.98
N GLY A 309 20.75 -8.42 32.30
CA GLY A 309 21.78 -7.73 33.10
C GLY A 309 21.76 -6.20 33.02
N GLY A 310 20.60 -5.58 33.27
CA GLY A 310 20.49 -4.11 33.38
C GLY A 310 20.42 -3.33 32.06
N LEU A 311 20.37 -4.02 30.91
CA LEU A 311 20.10 -3.38 29.62
C LEU A 311 18.75 -2.66 29.61
N GLN A 312 18.66 -1.55 28.89
CA GLN A 312 17.43 -0.77 28.75
C GLN A 312 16.66 -1.15 27.48
N PRO A 313 15.32 -1.24 27.54
CA PRO A 313 14.51 -1.51 26.37
C PRO A 313 14.38 -0.27 25.49
N TYR A 314 14.29 -0.51 24.19
CA TYR A 314 13.95 0.46 23.19
C TYR A 314 12.86 -0.11 22.30
N PHE A 315 11.72 0.55 22.28
CA PHE A 315 10.59 0.20 21.43
C PHE A 315 10.68 1.05 20.17
N VAL A 316 11.43 0.57 19.18
CA VAL A 316 11.65 1.31 17.94
C VAL A 316 10.48 1.04 17.01
N HIS A 317 9.72 2.09 16.71
CA HIS A 317 8.62 2.03 15.76
C HIS A 317 9.17 1.96 14.33
N ALA A 318 8.92 0.86 13.61
CA ALA A 318 9.42 0.63 12.26
C ALA A 318 8.28 0.17 11.34
N GLY A 319 7.49 1.12 10.84
CA GLY A 319 6.31 0.83 10.01
C GLY A 319 5.18 0.25 10.84
N ALA A 320 4.68 -0.94 10.49
CA ALA A 320 3.56 -1.60 11.17
C ALA A 320 3.97 -2.47 12.38
N VAL A 321 5.25 -2.44 12.78
CA VAL A 321 5.77 -3.26 13.88
C VAL A 321 6.62 -2.45 14.85
N TYR A 322 6.58 -2.86 16.11
CA TYR A 322 7.46 -2.41 17.18
C TYR A 322 8.64 -3.37 17.28
N ARG A 323 9.84 -2.88 16.96
CA ARG A 323 11.07 -3.63 17.18
C ARG A 323 11.51 -3.43 18.61
N LEU A 324 11.56 -4.51 19.37
CA LEU A 324 12.15 -4.51 20.71
C LEU A 324 13.65 -4.64 20.57
N GLN A 325 14.36 -3.60 20.99
CA GLN A 325 15.82 -3.61 21.09
C GLN A 325 16.27 -3.42 22.55
N ALA A 326 17.46 -3.89 22.91
CA ALA A 326 18.06 -3.71 24.23
C ALA A 326 19.51 -3.24 24.13
N GLY A 327 19.89 -2.27 24.95
CA GLY A 327 21.21 -1.65 24.95
C GLY A 327 21.33 -0.60 26.05
N PRO A 328 22.39 0.23 26.07
CA PRO A 328 23.55 0.21 25.18
C PRO A 328 24.53 -0.93 25.49
N LEU A 329 25.26 -1.38 24.48
CA LEU A 329 26.32 -2.39 24.58
C LEU A 329 27.64 -1.82 24.04
N ALA A 330 28.74 -2.21 24.67
CA ALA A 330 30.07 -1.64 24.39
C ALA A 330 30.66 -2.07 23.04
N SER A 331 30.26 -3.24 22.53
CA SER A 331 30.79 -3.79 21.29
C SER A 331 29.85 -4.85 20.70
N ARG A 332 30.12 -5.26 19.46
CA ARG A 332 29.46 -6.41 18.82
C ARG A 332 29.57 -7.68 19.67
N ALA A 333 30.76 -7.96 20.20
CA ALA A 333 31.00 -9.13 21.06
C ALA A 333 30.22 -9.06 22.38
N ALA A 334 29.93 -7.86 22.89
CA ALA A 334 29.01 -7.69 24.02
C ALA A 334 27.54 -7.98 23.61
N ALA A 335 27.13 -7.55 22.42
CA ALA A 335 25.80 -7.82 21.88
C ALA A 335 25.56 -9.32 21.58
N GLU A 336 26.55 -10.02 21.04
CA GLU A 336 26.47 -11.48 20.80
C GLU A 336 26.33 -12.25 22.12
N ARG A 337 27.10 -11.89 23.15
CA ARG A 337 26.94 -12.45 24.51
C ARG A 337 25.56 -12.17 25.10
N ALA A 338 25.06 -10.94 24.97
CA ALA A 338 23.73 -10.58 25.45
C ALA A 338 22.61 -11.38 24.72
N CYS A 339 22.77 -11.65 23.42
CA CYS A 339 21.86 -12.53 22.68
C CYS A 339 21.90 -13.98 23.19
N ALA A 340 23.07 -14.53 23.50
CA ALA A 340 23.19 -15.87 24.08
C ALA A 340 22.47 -15.97 25.45
N SER A 341 22.53 -14.91 26.26
CA SER A 341 21.82 -14.83 27.55
C SER A 341 20.30 -14.70 27.42
N ALA A 342 19.79 -14.20 26.28
CA ALA A 342 18.36 -13.99 26.05
C ALA A 342 17.55 -15.29 25.94
N ARG A 343 18.21 -16.41 25.56
CA ARG A 343 17.58 -17.73 25.29
C ARG A 343 16.38 -17.68 24.34
N GLN A 344 16.42 -16.75 23.39
CA GLN A 344 15.41 -16.58 22.34
C GLN A 344 16.06 -15.99 21.08
N ALA A 345 15.29 -15.93 19.98
CA ALA A 345 15.76 -15.32 18.74
C ALA A 345 16.23 -13.88 18.99
N CYS A 346 17.48 -13.60 18.61
CA CYS A 346 18.14 -12.34 18.94
C CYS A 346 19.18 -11.99 17.87
N LEU A 347 19.25 -10.72 17.47
CA LEU A 347 20.17 -10.22 16.46
C LEU A 347 20.98 -9.03 17.00
N PRO A 348 22.33 -9.06 16.96
CA PRO A 348 23.16 -7.87 17.22
C PRO A 348 22.91 -6.78 16.17
N VAL A 349 22.70 -5.55 16.61
CA VAL A 349 22.42 -4.38 15.76
C VAL A 349 23.46 -3.29 16.04
N ALA A 350 24.15 -2.86 14.99
CA ALA A 350 25.05 -1.70 15.01
C ALA A 350 24.25 -0.39 15.06
N PRO A 351 24.83 0.73 15.52
CA PRO A 351 24.19 2.05 15.50
C PRO A 351 23.62 2.46 14.15
#